data_AF-A0AAE9ULZ5-F1
#
_entry.id   AF-A0AAE9ULZ5-F1
#
_cell.length_a   1.000
_cell.length_b   1.000
_cell.length_c   1.000
_cell.angle_alpha   90.00
_cell.angle_beta   90.00
_cell.angle_gamma   90.00
#
_symmetry.space_group_name_H-M   'P 1'
#
loop_
_entity.id
_entity.type
_entity.pdbx_description
1 polymer ?
#
loop_
_entity_poly.entity_id
_entity_poly.type
_entity_poly.pdbx_seq_one_letter_code
_entity_poly.pdbx_strand_id
1 'polypeptide(L)'
;MIEETQVKTDYRKLSFKYTFYAYLAIFFVSMLILSSRYAANSLGDYNIEERLRAVLDMSLRSNCYAIPAAICIGLVFYYYIFPKQNVEDE
;
A
#
# COMPACT_ATOMS: atom_id res chain seq x y z
N MET A 1 16.71 26.57 13.25
CA MET A 1 16.53 26.26 11.81
C MET A 1 17.10 24.90 11.38
N ILE A 2 18.27 24.47 11.86
CA ILE A 2 18.86 23.18 11.44
C ILE A 2 18.11 21.97 12.05
N GLU A 3 17.72 22.04 13.33
CA GLU A 3 16.96 20.97 14.01
C GLU A 3 15.57 20.71 13.40
N GLU A 4 14.75 21.74 13.18
CA GLU A 4 13.42 21.56 12.55
C GLU A 4 13.50 20.90 11.16
N THR A 5 14.57 21.18 10.41
CA THR A 5 14.77 20.61 9.08
C THR A 5 15.15 19.13 9.15
N GLN A 6 15.99 18.75 10.12
CA GLN A 6 16.37 17.36 10.39
C GLN A 6 15.15 16.54 10.84
N VAL A 7 14.35 17.08 11.76
CA VAL A 7 13.14 16.43 12.31
C VAL A 7 12.08 16.20 11.23
N LYS A 8 11.78 17.20 10.39
CA LYS A 8 10.86 17.02 9.24
C LYS A 8 11.36 15.98 8.23
N THR A 9 12.68 15.92 8.03
CA THR A 9 13.29 14.94 7.11
C THR A 9 13.11 13.51 7.63
N ASP A 10 13.15 13.32 8.95
CA ASP A 10 12.96 12.02 9.57
C ASP A 10 11.50 11.55 9.53
N TYR A 11 10.54 12.45 9.81
CA TYR A 11 9.11 12.15 9.67
C TYR A 11 8.73 11.76 8.25
N ARG A 12 9.35 12.39 7.25
CA ARG A 12 9.11 12.07 5.85
C ARG A 12 9.58 10.64 5.53
N LYS A 13 10.78 10.26 5.99
CA LYS A 13 11.32 8.90 5.79
C LYS A 13 10.45 7.86 6.50
N LEU A 14 10.05 8.15 7.74
CA LEU A 14 9.24 7.25 8.54
C LEU A 14 7.84 7.06 7.91
N SER A 15 7.16 8.15 7.56
CA SER A 15 5.86 8.10 6.86
C SER A 15 5.95 7.34 5.55
N PHE A 16 7.00 7.54 4.76
CA PHE A 16 7.18 6.81 3.50
C PHE A 16 7.31 5.29 3.74
N LYS A 17 8.05 4.89 4.78
CA LYS A 17 8.18 3.48 5.18
C LYS A 17 6.82 2.87 5.57
N TYR A 18 6.00 3.58 6.35
CA TYR A 18 4.66 3.10 6.71
C TYR A 18 3.69 3.10 5.53
N THR A 19 3.75 4.11 4.65
CA THR A 19 3.04 4.15 3.36
C THR A 19 3.34 2.89 2.56
N PHE A 20 4.62 2.52 2.44
CA PHE A 20 5.04 1.35 1.69
C PHE A 20 4.54 0.04 2.30
N TYR A 21 4.59 -0.11 3.62
CA TYR A 21 4.03 -1.30 4.28
C TYR A 21 2.51 -1.39 4.12
N ALA A 22 1.79 -0.27 4.25
CA ALA A 22 0.36 -0.23 4.02
C ALA A 22 0.02 -0.61 2.58
N TYR A 23 0.77 -0.09 1.60
CA TYR A 23 0.65 -0.48 0.20
C TYR A 23 0.82 -1.99 0.01
N LEU A 24 1.89 -2.58 0.54
CA LEU A 24 2.15 -4.02 0.41
C LEU A 24 1.03 -4.85 1.03
N ALA A 25 0.55 -4.47 2.21
CA ALA A 25 -0.54 -5.17 2.88
C ALA A 25 -1.83 -5.12 2.05
N ILE A 26 -2.23 -3.93 1.59
CA ILE A 26 -3.47 -3.75 0.81
C ILE A 26 -3.37 -4.45 -0.54
N PHE A 27 -2.21 -4.34 -1.21
CA PHE A 27 -1.96 -5.01 -2.48
C PHE A 27 -2.08 -6.53 -2.34
N PHE A 28 -1.43 -7.11 -1.33
CA PHE A 28 -1.45 -8.55 -1.10
C PHE A 28 -2.86 -9.07 -0.76
N VAL A 29 -3.58 -8.36 0.12
CA VAL A 29 -4.97 -8.71 0.47
C VAL A 29 -5.88 -8.59 -0.75
N SER A 30 -5.72 -7.54 -1.56
CA SER A 30 -6.50 -7.34 -2.79
C SER A 30 -6.25 -8.47 -3.79
N MET A 31 -4.99 -8.87 -3.96
CA MET A 31 -4.58 -10.02 -4.79
C MET A 31 -5.23 -11.32 -4.32
N LEU A 32 -5.23 -11.62 -3.01
CA LEU A 32 -5.87 -12.82 -2.47
C LEU A 32 -7.40 -12.83 -2.72
N ILE A 33 -8.06 -11.70 -2.52
CA ILE A 33 -9.51 -11.56 -2.76
C ILE A 33 -9.83 -11.73 -4.26
N LEU A 34 -9.04 -11.13 -5.14
CA LEU A 34 -9.24 -11.26 -6.60
C LEU A 34 -8.92 -12.67 -7.10
N SER A 35 -7.85 -13.28 -6.60
CA SER A 35 -7.44 -14.64 -6.92
C SER A 35 -8.50 -15.66 -6.50
N SER A 36 -9.04 -15.55 -5.28
CA SER A 36 -10.12 -16.44 -4.81
C SER A 36 -11.40 -16.33 -5.65
N ARG A 37 -11.77 -15.12 -6.08
CA ARG A 37 -12.91 -14.91 -7.00
C ARG A 37 -12.68 -15.52 -8.38
N TYR A 38 -11.45 -15.44 -8.90
CA TYR A 38 -11.11 -16.05 -10.17
C TYR A 38 -11.06 -17.58 -10.09
N ALA A 39 -10.47 -18.15 -9.04
CA ALA A 39 -10.43 -19.58 -8.81
C ALA A 39 -11.85 -20.17 -8.65
N ALA A 40 -12.78 -19.42 -8.04
CA ALA A 40 -14.19 -19.82 -7.94
C ALA A 40 -14.93 -19.78 -9.29
N ASN A 41 -14.55 -18.89 -10.21
CA ASN A 41 -15.23 -18.68 -11.49
C ASN A 41 -14.58 -19.43 -12.66
N SER A 42 -13.41 -20.05 -12.48
CA SER A 42 -12.62 -20.64 -13.56
C SER A 42 -11.75 -21.79 -13.07
N LEU A 43 -12.26 -23.00 -13.24
CA LEU A 43 -11.51 -24.27 -13.16
C LEU A 43 -11.44 -24.96 -14.53
N GLY A 44 -11.64 -24.22 -15.63
CA GLY A 44 -11.65 -24.76 -16.99
C GLY A 44 -10.48 -24.24 -17.82
N ASP A 45 -9.45 -25.07 -17.97
CA ASP A 45 -8.54 -25.16 -19.13
C ASP A 45 -7.95 -23.85 -19.73
N TYR A 46 -7.55 -22.88 -18.91
CA TYR A 46 -6.89 -21.67 -19.40
C TYR A 46 -5.43 -21.94 -19.78
N ASN A 47 -5.06 -21.55 -21.00
CA ASN A 47 -3.69 -21.54 -21.52
C ASN A 47 -2.77 -20.67 -20.64
N ILE A 48 -1.47 -20.99 -20.61
CA ILE A 48 -0.46 -20.25 -19.81
C ILE A 48 -0.47 -18.73 -20.10
N GLU A 49 -0.69 -18.34 -21.36
CA GLU A 49 -0.77 -16.93 -21.74
C GLU A 49 -1.98 -16.20 -21.12
N GLU A 50 -3.13 -16.88 -21.03
CA GLU A 50 -4.33 -16.30 -20.43
C GLU A 50 -4.22 -16.19 -18.92
N ARG A 51 -3.54 -17.16 -18.28
CA ARG A 51 -3.21 -17.08 -16.85
C ARG A 51 -2.31 -15.87 -16.56
N LEU A 52 -1.31 -15.63 -17.41
CA LEU A 52 -0.41 -14.48 -17.25
C LEU A 52 -1.18 -13.16 -17.42
N ARG A 53 -2.05 -13.07 -18.43
CA ARG A 53 -2.91 -11.88 -18.64
C ARG A 53 -3.85 -11.65 -17.46
N ALA A 54 -4.43 -12.70 -16.89
CA ALA A 54 -5.29 -12.59 -15.72
C ALA A 54 -4.53 -12.07 -14.49
N VAL A 55 -3.33 -12.58 -14.23
CA VAL A 55 -2.47 -12.09 -13.13
C VAL A 55 -2.08 -10.63 -13.32
N LEU A 56 -1.77 -10.23 -14.56
CA LEU A 56 -1.46 -8.83 -14.90
C LEU A 56 -2.68 -7.91 -14.68
N ASP A 57 -3.87 -8.30 -15.14
CA ASP A 57 -5.10 -7.52 -14.93
C ASP A 57 -5.44 -7.42 -13.44
N MET A 58 -5.30 -8.52 -12.70
CA MET A 58 -5.50 -8.51 -11.25
C MET A 58 -4.51 -7.60 -10.52
N SER A 59 -3.24 -7.63 -10.93
CA SER A 59 -2.20 -6.76 -10.36
C SER A 59 -2.52 -5.29 -10.61
N LEU A 60 -2.90 -4.94 -11.85
CA LEU A 60 -3.34 -3.59 -12.22
C LEU A 60 -4.54 -3.13 -11.37
N ARG A 61 -5.59 -3.95 -11.25
CA ARG A 61 -6.75 -3.63 -10.42
C ARG A 61 -6.38 -3.49 -8.94
N SER A 62 -5.51 -4.37 -8.43
CA SER A 62 -5.05 -4.31 -7.04
C SER A 62 -4.26 -3.03 -6.78
N ASN A 63 -3.45 -2.57 -7.74
CA ASN A 63 -2.75 -1.29 -7.66
C ASN A 63 -3.70 -0.08 -7.61
N CYS A 64 -4.81 -0.12 -8.36
CA CYS A 64 -5.82 0.95 -8.32
C CYS A 64 -6.44 1.14 -6.93
N TYR A 65 -6.53 0.09 -6.11
CA TYR A 65 -7.01 0.18 -4.73
C TYR A 65 -5.88 0.48 -3.74
N ALA A 66 -4.74 -0.20 -3.90
CA ALA A 66 -3.64 -0.14 -2.94
C ALA A 66 -2.93 1.22 -2.95
N ILE A 67 -2.70 1.83 -4.12
CA ILE A 67 -1.93 3.08 -4.22
C ILE A 67 -2.66 4.24 -3.53
N PRO A 68 -3.94 4.56 -3.85
CA PRO A 68 -4.62 5.68 -3.20
C PRO A 68 -4.78 5.48 -1.69
N ALA A 69 -5.15 4.27 -1.27
CA ALA A 69 -5.32 3.95 0.15
C ALA A 69 -4.01 4.07 0.92
N ALA A 70 -2.90 3.57 0.37
CA ALA A 70 -1.59 3.70 0.98
C ALA A 70 -1.15 5.16 1.09
N ILE A 71 -1.35 5.97 0.04
CA ILE A 71 -1.05 7.40 0.07
C ILE A 71 -1.84 8.10 1.18
N CYS A 72 -3.15 7.84 1.31
CA CYS A 72 -3.98 8.39 2.37
C CYS A 72 -3.43 8.03 3.76
N ILE A 73 -3.09 6.76 3.99
CA ILE A 73 -2.49 6.30 5.25
C ILE A 73 -1.15 7.01 5.51
N GLY A 74 -0.30 7.09 4.50
CA GLY A 74 0.98 7.79 4.55
C GLY A 74 0.88 9.24 5.00
N LEU A 75 -0.07 9.97 4.40
CA LEU A 75 -0.38 11.35 4.76
C LEU A 75 -0.87 11.47 6.19
N VAL A 76 -1.72 10.56 6.66
CA VAL A 76 -2.17 10.54 8.06
C VAL A 76 -0.99 10.35 9.02
N PHE A 77 -0.09 9.42 8.72
CA PHE A 77 1.12 9.23 9.53
C PHE A 77 2.01 10.47 9.57
N TYR A 78 2.20 11.14 8.43
CA TYR A 78 3.07 12.31 8.32
C TYR A 78 2.51 13.55 9.03
N TYR A 79 1.21 13.84 8.85
CA TYR A 79 0.61 15.07 9.35
C TYR A 79 0.02 14.97 10.76
N TYR A 80 -0.42 13.78 11.19
CA TYR A 80 -1.19 13.64 12.42
C TYR A 80 -0.55 12.74 13.47
N ILE A 81 0.13 11.66 13.08
CA ILE A 81 0.65 10.68 14.06
C ILE A 81 2.03 11.10 14.57
N PHE A 82 3.04 11.22 13.69
CA PHE A 82 4.39 11.54 14.13
C PHE A 82 4.54 12.94 14.74
N PRO A 83 3.84 13.97 14.25
CA PRO A 83 3.87 15.27 14.90
C PRO A 83 3.22 15.26 16.30
N LYS A 84 2.19 14.42 16.54
CA LYS A 84 1.56 14.32 17.87
C LYS A 84 2.38 13.52 18.87
N GLN A 85 2.97 12.40 18.46
CA GLN A 85 3.74 11.55 19.38
C GLN A 85 4.92 12.30 20.00
N ASN A 86 5.61 13.14 19.22
CA ASN A 86 6.75 13.90 19.76
C ASN A 86 6.37 15.11 20.63
N VAL A 87 5.10 15.55 20.61
CA VAL A 87 4.61 16.61 21.51
C VAL A 87 4.18 16.04 22.86
N GLU A 88 3.83 14.75 22.93
CA GLU A 88 3.51 14.06 24.19
C GLU A 88 4.77 13.51 24.90
N ASP A 89 5.88 13.37 24.18
CA ASP A 89 7.16 12.85 24.70
C ASP A 89 8.16 13.97 25.13
N GLU A 90 7.80 15.26 25.01
CA GLU A 90 8.52 16.43 25.58
C GLU A 90 7.86 16.92 26.89
#